data_AF-A0A177T3J6-F1
#
_entry.id   AF-A0A177T3J6-F1
#
_cell.length_a   1.000
_cell.length_b   1.000
_cell.length_c   1.000
_cell.angle_alpha   90.00
_cell.angle_beta   90.00
_cell.angle_gamma   90.00
#
_symmetry.space_group_name_H-M   'P 1'
#
loop_
_entity.id
_entity.type
_entity.pdbx_description
1 polymer ?
#
loop_
_entity_poly.entity_id
_entity_poly.type
_entity_poly.pdbx_seq_one_letter_code
_entity_poly.pdbx_strand_id
1 'polypeptide(L)'
;MLCAARLTPLHKSDGGVRPITVDELIYRLCAKIILRSIPQHGALLPGQFGVGSSGATEPIIRLIERFVEQVPELSHVALLDFYNIFNEIGRPNLAHSIRTHAQRFYRTASWCLNEPTPLLTIENRRLVLIPSAEGTRQGDPLAIFFFSFGARE
;
A
#
# COMPACT_ATOMS: atom_id res chain seq x y z
N MET A 1 0.75 21.11 -5.87
CA MET A 1 0.15 20.60 -4.61
C MET A 1 -0.79 19.40 -4.81
N LEU A 2 -0.89 18.78 -6.00
CA LEU A 2 -1.83 17.66 -6.23
C LEU A 2 -1.55 16.43 -5.36
N CYS A 3 -0.28 16.16 -5.06
CA CYS A 3 0.12 15.03 -4.22
C CYS A 3 -0.01 15.31 -2.72
N ALA A 4 -0.42 16.52 -2.30
CA ALA A 4 -0.64 16.81 -0.89
C ALA A 4 -1.85 16.04 -0.36
N ALA A 5 -1.83 15.69 0.92
CA ALA A 5 -2.91 14.93 1.54
C ALA A 5 -3.26 15.45 2.92
N ARG A 6 -4.55 15.41 3.28
CA ARG A 6 -5.00 15.69 4.64
C ARG A 6 -4.76 14.46 5.51
N LEU A 7 -4.02 14.61 6.60
CA LEU A 7 -3.79 13.59 7.61
C LEU A 7 -4.87 13.65 8.68
N THR A 8 -5.43 12.50 9.02
CA THR A 8 -6.38 12.31 10.12
C THR A 8 -5.87 11.16 10.98
N PRO A 9 -5.32 11.44 12.18
CA PRO A 9 -4.91 10.39 13.10
C PRO A 9 -6.16 9.75 13.73
N LEU A 10 -6.32 8.44 13.55
CA LEU A 10 -7.36 7.66 14.20
C LEU A 10 -6.79 6.89 15.38
N HIS A 11 -7.51 6.84 16.50
CA HIS A 11 -7.13 6.00 17.63
C HIS A 11 -7.41 4.53 17.32
N LYS A 12 -6.43 3.67 17.62
CA LYS A 12 -6.61 2.23 17.67
C LYS A 12 -7.05 1.82 19.08
N SER A 13 -7.67 0.65 19.18
CA SER A 13 -8.10 0.06 20.46
C SER A 13 -6.94 -0.31 21.40
N ASP A 14 -5.75 -0.53 20.85
CA ASP A 14 -4.52 -0.85 21.58
C ASP A 14 -3.75 0.40 22.08
N GLY A 15 -4.34 1.60 21.93
CA GLY A 15 -3.70 2.87 22.26
C GLY A 15 -2.76 3.42 21.18
N GLY A 16 -2.52 2.66 20.09
CA GLY A 16 -1.76 3.13 18.95
C GLY A 16 -2.52 4.14 18.08
N VAL A 17 -1.81 4.73 17.12
CA VAL A 17 -2.40 5.65 16.13
C VAL A 17 -2.42 4.99 14.76
N ARG A 18 -3.52 5.17 14.02
CA ARG A 18 -3.64 4.83 12.60
C ARG A 18 -3.75 6.13 11.80
N PRO A 19 -2.65 6.61 11.21
CA PRO A 19 -2.68 7.80 10.37
C PRO A 19 -3.39 7.50 9.06
N ILE A 20 -4.56 8.09 8.82
CA ILE A 20 -5.24 8.01 7.52
C ILE A 20 -5.01 9.30 6.75
N THR A 21 -4.58 9.16 5.53
CA THR A 21 -4.41 10.26 4.57
C THR A 21 -5.59 10.29 3.61
N VAL A 22 -6.03 11.51 3.29
CA VAL A 22 -7.02 11.78 2.26
C VAL A 22 -6.34 12.68 1.23
N ASP A 23 -5.92 12.09 0.12
CA ASP A 23 -5.36 12.85 -1.00
C ASP A 23 -6.42 13.72 -1.69
N GLU A 24 -5.93 14.67 -2.46
CA GLU A 24 -6.73 15.56 -3.31
C GLU A 24 -7.67 14.76 -4.26
N LEU A 25 -8.84 15.32 -4.56
CA LEU A 25 -9.87 14.65 -5.36
C LEU A 25 -9.38 14.28 -6.77
N ILE A 26 -8.72 15.21 -7.47
CA ILE A 26 -8.18 15.00 -8.82
C ILE A 26 -7.09 13.93 -8.78
N TYR A 27 -6.23 13.95 -7.76
CA TYR A 27 -5.24 12.89 -7.55
C TYR A 27 -5.92 11.52 -7.44
N ARG A 28 -6.93 11.38 -6.58
CA ARG A 28 -7.65 10.12 -6.37
C ARG A 28 -8.38 9.64 -7.63
N LEU A 29 -8.93 10.56 -8.41
CA LEU A 29 -9.56 10.26 -9.69
C LEU A 29 -8.52 9.72 -10.69
N CYS A 30 -7.41 10.44 -10.89
CA CYS A 30 -6.32 10.04 -11.78
C CYS A 30 -5.74 8.68 -11.36
N ALA A 31 -5.47 8.48 -10.07
CA ALA A 31 -4.99 7.21 -9.53
C ALA A 31 -5.91 6.03 -9.90
N LYS A 32 -7.21 6.17 -9.71
CA LYS A 32 -8.20 5.14 -10.07
C LYS A 32 -8.26 4.88 -11.58
N ILE A 33 -8.19 5.95 -12.39
CA ILE A 33 -8.17 5.82 -13.86
C ILE A 33 -6.91 5.07 -14.29
N ILE A 34 -5.74 5.42 -13.75
CA ILE A 34 -4.46 4.77 -14.05
C ILE A 34 -4.53 3.28 -13.70
N LEU A 35 -5.00 2.93 -12.49
CA LEU A 35 -5.15 1.53 -12.06
C LEU A 35 -6.08 0.72 -12.97
N ARG A 36 -7.15 1.34 -13.49
CA ARG A 36 -8.08 0.68 -14.42
C ARG A 36 -7.58 0.61 -15.85
N SER A 37 -6.76 1.56 -16.28
CA SER A 37 -6.33 1.70 -17.68
C SER A 37 -5.10 0.88 -18.01
N ILE A 38 -4.26 0.59 -17.00
CA ILE A 38 -3.03 -0.17 -17.20
C ILE A 38 -3.26 -1.62 -16.75
N PRO A 39 -3.14 -2.62 -17.66
CA PRO A 39 -3.24 -4.02 -17.30
C PRO A 39 -2.17 -4.42 -16.28
N GLN A 40 -2.56 -5.19 -15.26
CA GLN A 40 -1.70 -5.60 -14.14
C GLN A 40 -1.30 -7.09 -14.19
N HIS A 41 -1.60 -7.77 -15.30
CA HIS A 41 -1.39 -9.22 -15.45
C HIS A 41 0.08 -9.60 -15.20
N GLY A 42 0.30 -10.53 -14.27
CA GLY A 42 1.63 -11.04 -13.93
C GLY A 42 2.54 -10.06 -13.17
N ALA A 43 2.06 -8.85 -12.84
CA ALA A 43 2.87 -7.86 -12.15
C ALA A 43 3.00 -8.17 -10.64
N LEU A 44 1.96 -8.75 -10.03
CA LEU A 44 1.97 -9.13 -8.61
C LEU A 44 2.51 -10.55 -8.40
N LEU A 45 2.95 -10.88 -7.17
CA LEU A 45 3.42 -12.23 -6.85
C LEU A 45 2.29 -13.27 -6.96
N PRO A 46 2.60 -14.51 -7.37
CA PRO A 46 1.68 -15.64 -7.20
C PRO A 46 1.29 -15.76 -5.71
N GLY A 47 0.00 -15.79 -5.40
CA GLY A 47 -0.48 -15.82 -4.01
C GLY A 47 -0.60 -14.46 -3.33
N GLN A 48 -0.45 -13.35 -4.06
CA GLN A 48 -0.84 -12.03 -3.57
C GLN A 48 -2.37 -11.89 -3.68
N PHE A 49 -3.05 -11.79 -2.53
CA PHE A 49 -4.53 -11.69 -2.45
C PHE A 49 -5.06 -10.33 -1.95
N GLY A 50 -4.16 -9.40 -1.65
CA GLY A 50 -4.45 -8.10 -1.05
C GLY A 50 -4.84 -7.00 -2.04
N VAL A 51 -4.65 -7.24 -3.35
CA VAL A 51 -4.95 -6.26 -4.40
C VAL A 51 -5.67 -6.92 -5.57
N GLY A 52 -6.89 -6.47 -5.84
CA GLY A 52 -7.65 -6.86 -7.03
C GLY A 52 -8.18 -8.31 -7.02
N SER A 53 -8.00 -9.07 -5.94
CA SER A 53 -8.50 -10.43 -5.81
C SER A 53 -9.99 -10.44 -5.44
N SER A 54 -10.79 -11.18 -6.22
CA SER A 54 -12.20 -11.45 -5.90
C SER A 54 -12.32 -12.36 -4.67
N GLY A 55 -13.35 -12.15 -3.86
CA GLY A 55 -13.60 -12.96 -2.65
C GLY A 55 -12.86 -12.49 -1.40
N ALA A 56 -12.17 -11.35 -1.45
CA ALA A 56 -11.46 -10.77 -0.31
C ALA A 56 -10.50 -11.78 0.36
N THR A 57 -10.73 -12.12 1.63
CA THR A 57 -9.88 -13.04 2.40
C THR A 57 -10.21 -14.52 2.17
N GLU A 58 -11.38 -14.85 1.62
CA GLU A 58 -11.83 -16.24 1.45
C GLU A 58 -10.84 -17.08 0.60
N PRO A 59 -10.30 -16.61 -0.54
CA PRO A 59 -9.34 -17.39 -1.31
C PRO A 59 -8.10 -17.81 -0.51
N ILE A 60 -7.62 -16.96 0.40
CA ILE A 60 -6.45 -17.26 1.24
C ILE A 60 -6.79 -18.41 2.19
N ILE A 61 -7.95 -18.35 2.85
CA ILE A 61 -8.41 -19.37 3.80
C ILE A 61 -8.55 -20.71 3.07
N ARG A 62 -9.26 -20.73 1.94
CA ARG A 62 -9.47 -21.97 1.16
C ARG A 62 -8.16 -22.54 0.59
N LEU A 63 -7.20 -21.68 0.23
CA LEU A 63 -5.87 -22.13 -0.21
C LEU A 63 -5.13 -22.83 0.92
N ILE A 64 -5.13 -22.26 2.13
CA ILE A 64 -4.44 -22.85 3.29
C ILE A 64 -5.10 -24.17 3.68
N GLU A 65 -6.43 -24.24 3.75
CA GLU A 65 -7.15 -25.49 4.07
C GLU A 65 -6.78 -26.62 3.11
N ARG A 66 -6.82 -26.37 1.80
CA ARG A 66 -6.41 -27.36 0.78
C ARG A 66 -4.94 -27.76 0.92
N PHE A 67 -4.08 -26.80 1.24
CA PHE A 67 -2.65 -27.08 1.41
C PHE A 67 -2.39 -28.00 2.61
N VAL A 68 -3.07 -27.76 3.74
CA VAL A 68 -3.00 -28.62 4.93
C VAL A 68 -3.52 -30.03 4.63
N GLU A 69 -4.62 -30.16 3.88
CA GLU A 69 -5.17 -31.47 3.47
C GLU A 69 -4.21 -32.27 2.57
N GLN A 70 -3.44 -31.58 1.72
CA GLN A 70 -2.54 -32.19 0.74
C GLN A 70 -1.14 -32.50 1.28
N VAL A 71 -0.75 -31.93 2.41
CA VAL A 71 0.57 -32.12 3.03
C VAL A 71 0.40 -32.62 4.46
N PRO A 72 0.18 -33.93 4.66
CA PRO A 72 -0.09 -34.51 5.98
C PRO A 72 1.05 -34.33 6.99
N GLU A 73 2.27 -34.13 6.52
CA GLU A 73 3.44 -33.87 7.38
C GLU A 73 3.53 -32.41 7.85
N LEU A 74 2.69 -31.52 7.35
CA LEU A 74 2.65 -30.12 7.78
C LEU A 74 2.19 -30.05 9.24
N SER A 75 3.14 -29.74 10.12
CA SER A 75 2.91 -29.70 11.57
C SER A 75 2.73 -28.30 12.13
N HIS A 76 3.10 -27.26 11.38
CA HIS A 76 3.15 -25.88 11.85
C HIS A 76 2.76 -24.90 10.75
N VAL A 77 2.12 -23.80 11.14
CA VAL A 77 1.83 -22.64 10.29
C VAL A 77 2.35 -21.39 10.99
N ALA A 78 3.11 -20.57 10.26
CA ALA A 78 3.59 -19.28 10.76
C ALA A 78 2.72 -18.15 10.20
N LEU A 79 2.27 -17.27 11.08
CA LEU A 79 1.61 -16.01 10.70
C LEU A 79 2.64 -14.90 10.83
N LEU A 80 2.90 -14.20 9.72
CA LEU A 80 3.79 -13.05 9.67
C LEU A 80 2.95 -11.81 9.44
N ASP A 81 3.28 -10.74 10.16
CA ASP A 81 2.69 -9.43 9.96
C ASP A 81 3.80 -8.40 9.80
N PHE A 82 3.62 -7.50 8.84
CA PHE A 82 4.56 -6.43 8.62
C PHE A 82 4.22 -5.28 9.57
N TYR A 83 5.22 -4.83 10.33
CA TYR A 83 5.06 -3.64 11.13
C TYR A 83 4.91 -2.41 10.21
N ASN A 84 3.83 -1.64 10.43
CA ASN A 84 3.67 -0.29 9.88
C ASN A 84 3.93 -0.17 8.35
N ILE A 85 3.35 -1.08 7.56
CA ILE A 85 3.56 -1.23 6.10
C ILE A 85 3.54 0.05 5.26
N PHE A 86 2.74 1.03 5.69
CA PHE A 86 2.58 2.28 4.95
C PHE A 86 3.72 3.25 5.22
N ASN A 87 4.44 3.18 6.33
CA ASN A 87 5.46 4.17 6.66
C ASN A 87 6.89 3.64 6.62
N GLU A 88 7.10 2.32 6.77
CA GLU A 88 8.46 1.76 6.93
C GLU A 88 9.18 1.46 5.63
N ILE A 89 8.47 1.26 4.51
CA ILE A 89 9.14 0.84 3.28
C ILE A 89 9.92 1.98 2.63
N GLY A 90 11.23 1.78 2.43
CA GLY A 90 12.07 2.78 1.76
C GLY A 90 11.65 3.05 0.32
N ARG A 91 11.42 4.32 -0.02
CA ARG A 91 11.00 4.73 -1.37
C ARG A 91 11.99 4.38 -2.50
N PRO A 92 13.33 4.41 -2.29
CA PRO A 92 14.26 3.91 -3.30
C PRO A 92 14.05 2.43 -3.65
N ASN A 93 13.83 1.58 -2.65
CA ASN A 93 13.56 0.15 -2.85
C ASN A 93 12.21 -0.06 -3.54
N LEU A 94 11.19 0.67 -3.09
CA LEU A 94 9.87 0.66 -3.73
C LEU A 94 9.95 1.10 -5.20
N ALA A 95 10.69 2.17 -5.51
CA ALA A 95 10.88 2.66 -6.87
C ALA A 95 11.64 1.66 -7.73
N HIS A 96 12.67 0.99 -7.18
CA HIS A 96 13.38 -0.10 -7.84
C HIS A 96 12.42 -1.23 -8.21
N SER A 97 11.67 -1.74 -7.23
CA SER A 97 10.77 -2.88 -7.42
C SER A 97 9.64 -2.56 -8.41
N ILE A 98 9.04 -1.36 -8.33
CA ILE A 98 8.05 -0.90 -9.31
C ILE A 98 8.66 -0.81 -10.71
N ARG A 99 9.88 -0.30 -10.84
CA ARG A 99 10.55 -0.23 -12.15
C ARG A 99 10.79 -1.61 -12.75
N THR A 100 11.14 -2.58 -11.91
CA THR A 100 11.43 -3.97 -12.31
C THR A 100 10.17 -4.76 -12.66
N HIS A 101 9.12 -4.69 -11.84
CA HIS A 101 7.94 -5.56 -11.96
C HIS A 101 6.70 -4.88 -12.53
N ALA A 102 6.66 -3.54 -12.53
CA ALA A 102 5.51 -2.74 -12.93
C ALA A 102 5.94 -1.46 -13.65
N GLN A 103 6.88 -1.58 -14.59
CA GLN A 103 7.53 -0.44 -15.26
C GLN A 103 6.55 0.63 -15.78
N ARG A 104 5.36 0.23 -16.25
CA ARG A 104 4.30 1.14 -16.73
C ARG A 104 3.80 2.11 -15.65
N PHE A 105 3.89 1.73 -14.38
CA PHE A 105 3.51 2.55 -13.23
C PHE A 105 4.66 3.38 -12.67
N TYR A 106 5.91 3.16 -13.09
CA TYR A 106 7.08 3.84 -12.54
C TYR A 106 6.96 5.37 -12.63
N ARG A 107 6.46 5.92 -13.74
CA ARG A 107 6.25 7.36 -13.88
C ARG A 107 5.20 7.89 -12.90
N THR A 108 4.15 7.12 -12.64
CA THR A 108 3.13 7.49 -11.65
C THR A 108 3.71 7.48 -10.24
N ALA A 109 4.44 6.41 -9.89
CA ALA A 109 5.12 6.29 -8.61
C ALA A 109 6.15 7.41 -8.39
N SER A 110 6.97 7.72 -9.41
CA SER A 110 7.92 8.83 -9.36
C SER A 110 7.21 10.17 -9.16
N TRP A 111 6.10 10.42 -9.87
CA TRP A 111 5.33 11.66 -9.70
C TRP A 111 4.78 11.83 -8.27
N CYS A 112 4.30 10.77 -7.63
CA CYS A 112 3.64 10.88 -6.33
C CYS A 112 4.53 10.59 -5.12
N LEU A 113 5.66 9.88 -5.30
CA LEU A 113 6.52 9.43 -4.19
C LEU A 113 7.97 9.93 -4.28
N ASN A 114 8.45 10.50 -5.39
CA ASN A 114 9.87 10.90 -5.48
C ASN A 114 10.24 12.00 -4.48
N GLU A 115 9.29 12.90 -4.17
CA GLU A 115 9.46 13.96 -3.20
C GLU A 115 8.66 13.68 -1.92
N PRO A 116 9.12 14.19 -0.75
CA PRO A 116 8.33 14.12 0.47
C PRO A 116 6.94 14.73 0.25
N THR A 117 5.90 13.94 0.54
CA THR A 117 4.52 14.42 0.43
C THR A 117 4.20 15.32 1.63
N PRO A 118 3.68 16.53 1.41
CA PRO A 118 3.15 17.34 2.51
C PRO A 118 1.85 16.74 3.03
N LEU A 119 1.87 16.25 4.27
CA LEU A 119 0.68 15.81 5.00
C LEU A 119 0.16 16.97 5.86
N LEU A 120 -1.07 17.41 5.62
CA LEU A 120 -1.71 18.53 6.31
C LEU A 120 -2.54 18.01 7.47
N THR A 121 -2.27 18.48 8.68
CA THR A 121 -3.09 18.20 9.87
C THR A 121 -3.36 19.49 10.65
N ILE A 122 -4.32 19.45 11.57
CA ILE A 122 -4.61 20.57 12.47
C ILE A 122 -4.20 20.16 13.89
N GLU A 123 -3.31 20.94 14.48
CA GLU A 123 -2.88 20.81 15.87
C GLU A 123 -3.08 22.15 16.57
N ASN A 124 -3.77 22.18 17.72
CA ASN A 124 -4.01 23.42 18.48
C ASN A 124 -4.59 24.57 17.62
N ARG A 125 -5.52 24.25 16.71
CA ARG A 125 -6.14 25.18 15.74
C ARG A 125 -5.16 25.82 14.74
N ARG A 126 -3.97 25.23 14.57
CA ARG A 126 -2.97 25.66 13.58
C ARG A 126 -2.77 24.56 12.54
N LEU A 127 -2.56 24.98 11.30
CA LEU A 127 -2.16 24.08 10.23
C LEU A 127 -0.72 23.63 10.46
N VAL A 128 -0.50 22.31 10.50
CA VAL A 128 0.82 21.68 10.60
C VAL A 128 1.06 20.84 9.36
N LEU A 129 2.28 20.93 8.82
CA LEU A 129 2.73 20.13 7.69
C LEU A 129 3.74 19.09 8.18
N ILE A 130 3.46 17.82 7.90
CA ILE A 130 4.36 16.71 8.19
C ILE A 130 4.84 16.13 6.86
N PRO A 131 6.15 16.14 6.55
CA PRO A 131 6.66 15.53 5.33
C PRO A 131 6.64 14.00 5.45
N SER A 132 5.92 13.32 4.56
CA SER A 132 6.01 11.87 4.38
C SER A 132 7.07 11.59 3.31
N ALA A 133 8.26 11.15 3.74
CA ALA A 133 9.40 10.84 2.87
C ALA A 133 9.61 9.33 2.64
N GLU A 134 8.99 8.50 3.47
CA GLU A 134 9.05 7.04 3.38
C GLU A 134 7.69 6.45 3.07
N GLY A 135 7.71 5.19 2.67
CA GLY A 135 6.54 4.37 2.48
C GLY A 135 5.53 4.86 1.44
N THR A 136 4.31 4.41 1.62
CA THR A 136 3.12 4.77 0.85
C THR A 136 2.06 5.34 1.79
N ARG A 137 1.18 6.22 1.31
CA ARG A 137 0.29 6.94 2.23
C ARG A 137 -0.98 6.13 2.50
N GLN A 138 -1.26 5.79 3.76
CA GLN A 138 -2.43 4.98 4.10
C GLN A 138 -3.72 5.73 3.75
N GLY A 139 -4.46 5.26 2.73
CA GLY A 139 -5.65 5.94 2.19
C GLY A 139 -5.49 6.43 0.75
N ASP A 140 -4.25 6.48 0.25
CA ASP A 140 -3.94 6.67 -1.16
C ASP A 140 -4.41 5.46 -1.98
N PRO A 141 -5.21 5.65 -3.05
CA PRO A 141 -5.66 4.56 -3.90
C PRO A 141 -4.54 3.69 -4.49
N LEU A 142 -3.33 4.23 -4.66
CA LEU A 142 -2.17 3.51 -5.18
C LEU A 142 -1.35 2.82 -4.09
N ALA A 143 -1.55 3.14 -2.81
CA ALA A 143 -0.62 2.75 -1.74
C ALA A 143 -0.46 1.23 -1.62
N ILE A 144 -1.56 0.49 -1.47
CA ILE A 144 -1.47 -0.97 -1.29
C ILE A 144 -0.97 -1.69 -2.55
N PHE A 145 -1.30 -1.16 -3.73
CA PHE A 145 -0.78 -1.66 -5.00
C PHE A 145 0.72 -1.48 -5.09
N PHE A 146 1.24 -0.31 -4.76
CA PHE A 146 2.69 -0.06 -4.73
C PHE A 146 3.40 -0.87 -3.65
N PHE A 147 2.86 -0.91 -2.42
CA PHE A 147 3.39 -1.74 -1.35
C PHE A 147 3.56 -3.20 -1.76
N SER A 148 2.61 -3.75 -2.54
CA SER A 148 2.67 -5.14 -3.00
C SER A 148 3.87 -5.45 -3.91
N PHE A 149 4.48 -4.45 -4.56
CA PHE A 149 5.75 -4.64 -5.26
C PHE A 149 6.93 -4.58 -4.30
N GLY A 150 6.93 -3.60 -3.38
CA GLY A 150 8.00 -3.49 -2.41
C GLY A 150 8.11 -4.70 -1.46
N ALA A 151 6.99 -5.33 -1.10
CA ALA A 151 6.96 -6.55 -0.28
C ALA A 151 7.52 -7.79 -1.00
N ARG A 152 7.96 -7.67 -2.25
CA ARG A 152 8.61 -8.74 -3.02
C ARG A 152 10.11 -8.83 -2.76
N GLU A 153 10.69 -7.74 -2.29
CA GLU A 153 12.12 -7.61 -1.95
C GLU A 153 12.36 -8.07 -0.51
#